data_AF-A0A534R226-F1
#
_entry.id   AF-A0A534R226-F1
#
_cell.length_a   1.000
_cell.length_b   1.000
_cell.length_c   1.000
_cell.angle_alpha   90.00
_cell.angle_beta   90.00
_cell.angle_gamma   90.00
#
_symmetry.space_group_name_H-M   'P 1'
#
loop_
_entity.id
_entity.type
_entity.pdbx_description
1 polymer ?
#
loop_
_entity_poly.entity_id
_entity_poly.type
_entity_poly.pdbx_seq_one_letter_code
_entity_poly.pdbx_strand_id
1 'polypeptide(L)'
;MSSAWAVTAGPLSSASPTSSRPRERPRGRQRRRVARRRRRRPRSSAHWSDLAFIDGHPAFALYGFGTTDDVTHLVRERNLTAVNNALLVDLTGQVASEGIGSSIWSGAGGQTAFAIAAAYAPGGRAIFVLPSTHRVKGALRSRIVAALEPATVVTVPRGLVDYVVTEHGIARLRGKTLRERVGELIAVAHPDFRAELRAEARRLHHV
;
A
#
# COMPACT_ATOMS: atom_id res chain seq x y z
N MET A 1 8.85 1.83 2.18
CA MET A 1 8.42 0.47 2.58
C MET A 1 6.91 0.54 2.78
N SER A 2 6.15 0.29 1.71
CA SER A 2 4.69 0.19 1.75
C SER A 2 4.35 -1.29 1.59
N SER A 3 3.80 -1.90 2.62
CA SER A 3 3.21 -3.24 2.57
C SER A 3 1.70 -3.05 2.71
N ALA A 4 0.98 -3.22 1.61
CA ALA A 4 -0.47 -3.36 1.63
C ALA A 4 -0.81 -4.69 2.32
N TRP A 5 -1.79 -4.68 3.22
CA TRP A 5 -2.33 -5.88 3.84
C TRP A 5 -3.73 -6.11 3.26
N ALA A 6 -3.96 -7.28 2.67
CA ALA A 6 -5.30 -7.78 2.39
C ALA A 6 -5.53 -9.02 3.25
N VAL A 7 -6.59 -9.00 4.06
CA VAL A 7 -7.06 -10.16 4.82
C VAL A 7 -8.34 -10.64 4.15
N THR A 8 -8.29 -11.81 3.53
CA THR A 8 -9.50 -12.55 3.12
C THR A 8 -9.53 -13.88 3.87
N ALA A 9 -10.63 -14.13 4.60
CA ALA A 9 -10.88 -15.39 5.28
C ALA A 9 -11.82 -16.25 4.42
N GLY A 10 -11.34 -17.42 3.99
CA GLY A 10 -12.13 -18.43 3.28
C GLY A 10 -12.01 -19.81 3.97
N PRO A 11 -13.04 -20.67 3.91
CA PRO A 11 -13.09 -21.90 4.71
C PRO A 11 -12.22 -23.04 4.11
N LEU A 12 -11.56 -23.78 5.00
CA LEU A 12 -10.68 -24.91 4.71
C LEU A 12 -11.47 -26.20 4.40
N SER A 13 -11.21 -26.83 3.25
CA SER A 13 -11.67 -28.20 2.93
C SER A 13 -10.54 -29.20 3.19
N SER A 14 -10.84 -30.26 3.94
CA SER A 14 -9.91 -31.28 4.43
C SER A 14 -9.58 -32.37 3.39
N ALA A 15 -8.30 -32.69 3.21
CA ALA A 15 -7.86 -33.93 2.57
C ALA A 15 -6.67 -34.56 3.32
N SER A 16 -6.80 -35.84 3.65
CA SER A 16 -5.89 -36.66 4.49
C SER A 16 -4.74 -37.26 3.68
N PRO A 17 -3.49 -37.39 4.21
CA PRO A 17 -2.41 -38.08 3.50
C PRO A 17 -2.20 -39.52 3.98
N THR A 18 -2.15 -40.46 3.04
CA THR A 18 -1.76 -41.87 3.23
C THR A 18 -0.25 -42.04 3.40
N SER A 19 0.13 -42.95 4.31
CA SER A 19 1.48 -43.24 4.76
C SER A 19 2.22 -44.29 3.92
N SER A 20 3.53 -44.11 3.71
CA SER A 20 4.49 -45.23 3.62
C SER A 20 5.94 -44.75 3.84
N ARG A 21 6.58 -45.19 4.93
CA ARG A 21 8.02 -45.01 5.22
C ARG A 21 8.85 -46.17 4.64
N PRO A 22 10.13 -45.94 4.30
CA PRO A 22 11.12 -46.99 4.54
C PRO A 22 12.41 -46.53 5.27
N ARG A 23 12.66 -47.24 6.38
CA ARG A 23 13.90 -47.76 7.03
C ARG A 23 15.23 -46.96 7.02
N GLU A 24 15.69 -46.66 8.24
CA GLU A 24 17.03 -46.16 8.61
C GLU A 24 18.16 -47.21 8.44
N ARG A 25 19.38 -46.71 8.15
CA ARG A 25 20.67 -47.42 8.30
C ARG A 25 21.71 -46.48 8.98
N PRO A 26 22.78 -47.02 9.61
CA PRO A 26 23.29 -46.53 10.89
C PRO A 26 24.29 -45.37 10.82
N ARG A 27 24.36 -44.62 11.94
CA ARG A 27 25.04 -43.33 12.12
C ARG A 27 26.56 -43.45 12.26
N GLY A 28 27.31 -42.96 11.26
CA GLY A 28 28.72 -42.60 11.40
C GLY A 28 28.89 -41.19 12.00
N ARG A 29 29.53 -41.09 13.16
CA ARG A 29 29.84 -39.80 13.82
C ARG A 29 30.97 -39.08 13.08
N GLN A 30 30.61 -38.10 12.25
CA GLN A 30 31.57 -37.12 11.73
C GLN A 30 31.21 -35.73 12.27
N ARG A 31 31.97 -35.27 13.27
CA ARG A 31 31.82 -33.94 13.90
C ARG A 31 32.16 -32.87 12.87
N ARG A 32 31.17 -32.39 12.11
CA ARG A 32 31.30 -31.16 11.32
C ARG A 32 31.23 -29.98 12.28
N ARG A 33 32.34 -29.25 12.43
CA ARG A 33 32.37 -27.92 13.04
C ARG A 33 31.46 -27.01 12.20
N VAL A 34 30.22 -26.83 12.63
CA VAL A 34 29.32 -25.81 12.07
C VAL A 34 29.84 -24.48 12.54
N ALA A 35 30.57 -23.79 11.67
CA ALA A 35 30.87 -22.38 11.84
C ALA A 35 29.54 -21.66 12.14
N ARG A 36 29.49 -20.94 13.27
CA ARG A 36 28.36 -20.08 13.63
C ARG A 36 28.20 -19.02 12.54
N ARG A 37 27.48 -19.34 11.47
CA ARG A 37 26.94 -18.35 10.53
C ARG A 37 26.10 -17.43 11.39
N ARG A 38 26.57 -16.20 11.61
CA ARG A 38 25.76 -15.12 12.16
C ARG A 38 24.50 -15.11 11.31
N ARG A 39 23.37 -15.54 11.89
CA ARG A 39 22.05 -15.46 11.23
C ARG A 39 21.86 -13.98 10.90
N ARG A 40 22.06 -13.60 9.63
CA ARG A 40 21.62 -12.30 9.15
C ARG A 40 20.11 -12.34 9.35
N ARG A 41 19.65 -11.61 10.36
CA ARG A 41 18.23 -11.57 10.74
C ARG A 41 17.47 -11.00 9.54
N PRO A 42 16.47 -11.72 8.99
CA PRO A 42 15.55 -11.11 8.04
C PRO A 42 14.91 -9.92 8.74
N ARG A 43 14.92 -8.74 8.12
CA ARG A 43 14.13 -7.60 8.59
C ARG A 43 12.67 -7.83 8.20
N SER A 44 12.00 -8.68 8.97
CA SER A 44 10.54 -8.70 9.01
C SER A 44 10.08 -7.41 9.70
N SER A 45 9.09 -6.71 9.15
CA SER A 45 8.41 -5.59 9.82
C SER A 45 7.49 -6.07 10.94
N ALA A 46 7.17 -7.37 11.00
CA ALA A 46 6.31 -7.96 12.03
C ALA A 46 7.08 -8.13 13.34
N HIS A 47 6.39 -7.93 14.47
CA HIS A 47 6.96 -8.18 15.78
C HIS A 47 7.12 -9.70 16.00
N TRP A 48 8.06 -10.11 16.86
CA TRP A 48 8.35 -11.53 17.08
C TRP A 48 7.15 -12.31 17.64
N SER A 49 6.27 -11.63 18.38
CA SER A 49 5.01 -12.20 18.86
C SER A 49 4.09 -12.60 17.70
N ASP A 50 4.03 -11.78 16.65
CA ASP A 50 3.13 -12.01 15.51
C ASP A 50 3.62 -13.21 14.70
N LEU A 51 4.94 -13.28 14.48
CA LEU A 51 5.55 -14.44 13.82
C LEU A 51 5.34 -15.73 14.60
N ALA A 52 5.44 -15.68 15.94
CA ALA A 52 5.18 -16.82 16.80
C ALA A 52 3.71 -17.25 16.77
N PHE A 53 2.77 -16.29 16.66
CA PHE A 53 1.34 -16.57 16.54
C PHE A 53 0.98 -17.22 15.18
N ILE A 54 1.64 -16.81 14.10
CA ILE A 54 1.40 -17.32 12.75
C ILE A 54 2.05 -18.71 12.54
N ASP A 55 3.13 -19.02 13.25
CA ASP A 55 3.92 -20.24 13.03
C ASP A 55 3.07 -21.52 13.22
N GLY A 56 2.91 -22.28 12.13
CA GLY A 56 2.10 -23.51 12.11
C GLY A 56 0.59 -23.30 12.31
N HIS A 57 0.10 -22.07 12.37
CA HIS A 57 -1.30 -21.79 12.65
C HIS A 57 -2.16 -21.97 11.38
N PRO A 58 -3.18 -22.86 11.37
CA PRO A 58 -3.86 -23.30 10.16
C PRO A 58 -4.70 -22.21 9.47
N ALA A 59 -5.03 -21.13 10.17
CA ALA A 59 -5.71 -19.97 9.58
C ALA A 59 -4.81 -19.10 8.68
N PHE A 60 -3.50 -19.36 8.62
CA PHE A 60 -2.56 -18.59 7.83
C PHE A 60 -1.89 -19.44 6.75
N ALA A 61 -1.76 -18.87 5.56
CA ALA A 61 -0.99 -19.44 4.47
C ALA A 61 -0.11 -18.33 3.85
N LEU A 62 1.15 -18.66 3.55
CA LEU A 62 2.09 -17.75 2.90
C LEU A 62 2.19 -18.08 1.42
N TYR A 63 1.97 -17.08 0.59
CA TYR A 63 2.10 -17.20 -0.86
C TYR A 63 3.17 -16.23 -1.37
N GLY A 64 3.71 -16.51 -2.56
CA GLY A 64 4.62 -15.60 -3.24
C GLY A 64 3.90 -14.35 -3.73
N PHE A 65 4.66 -13.27 -3.93
CA PHE A 65 4.10 -11.97 -4.38
C PHE A 65 3.28 -12.11 -5.67
N GLY A 66 3.71 -12.97 -6.60
CA GLY A 66 3.00 -13.19 -7.87
C GLY A 66 1.63 -13.85 -7.72
N THR A 67 1.29 -14.37 -6.53
CA THR A 67 -0.04 -14.92 -6.23
C THR A 67 -0.86 -13.95 -5.39
N THR A 68 -0.25 -13.32 -4.38
CA THR A 68 -0.96 -12.37 -3.49
C THR A 68 -1.33 -11.07 -4.19
N ASP A 69 -0.50 -10.62 -5.12
CA ASP A 69 -0.65 -9.34 -5.82
C ASP A 69 -1.14 -9.54 -7.26
N ASP A 70 -1.59 -10.77 -7.59
CA ASP A 70 -2.20 -11.07 -8.88
C ASP A 70 -3.53 -10.34 -9.00
N VAL A 71 -3.54 -9.28 -9.81
CA VAL A 71 -4.73 -8.46 -10.07
C VAL A 71 -5.88 -9.34 -10.59
N THR A 72 -5.62 -10.38 -11.36
CA THR A 72 -6.67 -11.26 -11.91
C THR A 72 -7.41 -12.05 -10.85
N HIS A 73 -6.76 -12.33 -9.72
CA HIS A 73 -7.38 -12.90 -8.53
C HIS A 73 -8.06 -11.83 -7.69
N LEU A 74 -7.34 -10.74 -7.39
CA LEU A 74 -7.83 -9.68 -6.50
C LEU A 74 -9.13 -9.02 -7.02
N VAL A 75 -9.28 -8.83 -8.33
CA VAL A 75 -10.50 -8.21 -8.90
C VAL A 75 -11.77 -9.04 -8.68
N ARG A 76 -11.65 -10.33 -8.34
CA ARG A 76 -12.80 -11.21 -8.09
C ARG A 76 -13.36 -11.02 -6.68
N GLU A 77 -12.59 -10.39 -5.79
CA GLU A 77 -12.94 -10.27 -4.38
C GLU A 77 -13.96 -9.16 -4.14
N ARG A 78 -15.13 -9.55 -3.67
CA ARG A 78 -16.19 -8.62 -3.32
C ARG A 78 -15.76 -7.75 -2.14
N ASN A 79 -16.03 -6.46 -2.24
CA ASN A 79 -15.69 -5.45 -1.24
C ASN A 79 -14.19 -5.32 -0.93
N LEU A 80 -13.31 -5.66 -1.89
CA LEU A 80 -11.87 -5.49 -1.74
C LEU A 80 -11.53 -4.04 -1.36
N THR A 81 -11.03 -3.84 -0.14
CA THR A 81 -10.68 -2.52 0.39
C THR A 81 -9.16 -2.42 0.50
N ALA A 82 -8.56 -1.68 -0.42
CA ALA A 82 -7.12 -1.47 -0.48
C ALA A 82 -6.77 -0.14 0.20
N VAL A 83 -6.19 -0.20 1.41
CA VAL A 83 -5.72 0.97 2.15
C VAL A 83 -4.21 1.10 1.98
N ASN A 84 -3.77 2.22 1.42
CA ASN A 84 -2.36 2.50 1.15
C ASN A 84 -1.95 3.87 1.66
N ASN A 85 -0.68 4.04 2.00
CA ASN A 85 -0.13 5.35 2.32
C ASN A 85 0.29 6.08 1.04
N ALA A 86 0.11 7.40 1.00
CA ALA A 86 0.62 8.27 -0.06
C ALA A 86 1.68 9.23 0.51
N LEU A 87 2.74 9.57 -0.25
CA LEU A 87 3.65 10.67 0.10
C LEU A 87 3.00 12.02 -0.22
N LEU A 88 2.53 12.17 -1.45
CA LEU A 88 1.83 13.37 -1.93
C LEU A 88 0.60 12.96 -2.74
N VAL A 89 -0.40 13.83 -2.74
CA VAL A 89 -1.54 13.77 -3.66
C VAL A 89 -1.71 15.13 -4.33
N ASP A 90 -1.75 15.16 -5.67
CA ASP A 90 -2.02 16.40 -6.40
C ASP A 90 -3.52 16.71 -6.50
N LEU A 91 -3.88 17.95 -6.85
CA LEU A 91 -5.27 18.40 -6.95
C LEU A 91 -6.10 17.69 -8.03
N THR A 92 -5.47 16.94 -8.94
CA THR A 92 -6.18 16.09 -9.90
C THR A 92 -6.48 14.70 -9.32
N GLY A 93 -5.81 14.34 -8.23
CA GLY A 93 -5.90 13.07 -7.53
C GLY A 93 -4.79 12.08 -7.89
N GLN A 94 -3.68 12.50 -8.50
CA GLN A 94 -2.54 11.60 -8.69
C GLN A 94 -1.83 11.35 -7.36
N VAL A 95 -1.40 10.12 -7.14
CA VAL A 95 -0.69 9.71 -5.92
C VAL A 95 0.77 9.44 -6.24
N ALA A 96 1.67 10.08 -5.49
CA ALA A 96 3.09 9.74 -5.44
C ALA A 96 3.40 9.06 -4.10
N SER A 97 4.09 7.91 -4.11
CA SER A 97 4.41 7.15 -2.89
C SER A 97 5.86 6.70 -2.80
N GLU A 98 6.62 6.87 -3.88
CA GLU A 98 7.98 6.35 -4.02
C GLU A 98 9.04 7.39 -3.68
N GLY A 99 8.78 8.64 -4.04
CA GLY A 99 9.70 9.75 -3.95
C GLY A 99 9.02 11.09 -4.19
N ILE A 100 9.80 12.16 -4.04
CA ILE A 100 9.43 13.54 -4.37
C ILE A 100 10.54 14.12 -5.23
N GLY A 101 10.15 14.70 -6.38
CA GLY A 101 11.10 15.07 -7.43
C GLY A 101 11.90 13.85 -7.89
N SER A 102 13.20 14.04 -8.10
CA SER A 102 14.13 12.97 -8.45
C SER A 102 14.58 12.09 -7.28
N SER A 103 14.17 12.41 -6.04
CA SER A 103 14.58 11.68 -4.84
C SER A 103 13.65 10.49 -4.57
N ILE A 104 14.13 9.28 -4.85
CA ILE A 104 13.40 8.02 -4.63
C ILE A 104 13.83 7.39 -3.30
N TRP A 105 12.86 7.07 -2.44
CA TRP A 105 13.09 6.42 -1.14
C TRP A 105 12.55 5.00 -1.07
N SER A 106 11.57 4.67 -1.90
CA SER A 106 10.98 3.33 -1.97
C SER A 106 10.49 3.01 -3.38
N GLY A 107 9.93 1.82 -3.58
CA GLY A 107 9.27 1.44 -4.82
C GLY A 107 7.77 1.23 -4.61
N ALA A 108 7.01 1.21 -5.70
CA ALA A 108 5.56 1.03 -5.70
C ALA A 108 5.10 -0.22 -4.93
N GLY A 109 5.87 -1.31 -5.02
CA GLY A 109 5.48 -2.61 -4.46
C GLY A 109 4.14 -3.07 -5.03
N GLY A 110 3.27 -3.64 -4.18
CA GLY A 110 1.93 -4.07 -4.56
C GLY A 110 0.89 -2.94 -4.66
N GLN A 111 1.23 -1.71 -4.26
CA GLN A 111 0.26 -0.62 -4.12
C GLN A 111 -0.57 -0.38 -5.39
N THR A 112 0.10 -0.34 -6.56
CA THR A 112 -0.58 -0.13 -7.84
C THR A 112 -1.47 -1.32 -8.20
N ALA A 113 -1.03 -2.55 -7.94
CA ALA A 113 -1.83 -3.76 -8.19
C ALA A 113 -3.12 -3.76 -7.35
N PHE A 114 -3.02 -3.47 -6.05
CA PHE A 114 -4.18 -3.37 -5.17
C PHE A 114 -5.09 -2.19 -5.53
N ALA A 115 -4.54 -1.05 -5.97
CA ALA A 115 -5.35 0.07 -6.43
C ALA A 115 -6.15 -0.28 -7.69
N ILE A 116 -5.52 -0.95 -8.68
CA ILE A 116 -6.21 -1.48 -9.85
C ILE A 116 -7.30 -2.45 -9.41
N ALA A 117 -6.95 -3.45 -8.60
CA ALA A 117 -7.88 -4.48 -8.21
C ALA A 117 -9.10 -3.91 -7.46
N ALA A 118 -8.88 -3.03 -6.48
CA ALA A 118 -9.95 -2.40 -5.75
C ALA A 118 -10.80 -1.46 -6.62
N ALA A 119 -10.23 -0.86 -7.67
CA ALA A 119 -11.00 -0.07 -8.63
C ALA A 119 -11.97 -0.95 -9.45
N TYR A 120 -11.59 -2.17 -9.83
CA TYR A 120 -12.43 -3.03 -10.68
C TYR A 120 -13.24 -4.09 -9.92
N ALA A 121 -12.89 -4.38 -8.67
CA ALA A 121 -13.60 -5.35 -7.85
C ALA A 121 -15.04 -4.92 -7.51
N PRO A 122 -16.01 -5.85 -7.44
CA PRO A 122 -17.38 -5.52 -7.05
C PRO A 122 -17.45 -4.92 -5.65
N GLY A 123 -17.82 -3.64 -5.54
CA GLY A 123 -17.84 -2.91 -4.26
C GLY A 123 -16.46 -2.57 -3.70
N GLY A 124 -15.40 -2.69 -4.51
CA GLY A 124 -14.03 -2.40 -4.11
C GLY A 124 -13.77 -0.90 -3.88
N ARG A 125 -12.78 -0.61 -3.03
CA ARG A 125 -12.42 0.75 -2.57
C ARG A 125 -10.91 0.92 -2.52
N ALA A 126 -10.38 1.87 -3.30
CA ALA A 126 -8.97 2.24 -3.28
C ALA A 126 -8.77 3.50 -2.41
N ILE A 127 -8.22 3.32 -1.21
CA ILE A 127 -8.12 4.34 -0.17
C ILE A 127 -6.65 4.73 0.02
N PHE A 128 -6.36 6.02 -0.08
CA PHE A 128 -5.04 6.59 0.15
C PHE A 128 -5.05 7.47 1.38
N VAL A 129 -4.19 7.16 2.33
CA VAL A 129 -4.11 7.87 3.60
C VAL A 129 -2.78 8.61 3.72
N LEU A 130 -2.84 9.84 4.21
CA LEU A 130 -1.66 10.67 4.44
C LEU A 130 -1.99 11.75 5.47
N PRO A 131 -1.06 12.09 6.38
CA PRO A 131 -1.08 13.38 7.05
C PRO A 131 -1.21 14.51 6.01
N SER A 132 -1.97 15.55 6.31
CA SER A 132 -2.17 16.68 5.41
C SER A 132 -0.91 17.52 5.24
N THR A 133 0.05 17.41 6.17
CA THR A 133 1.31 18.15 6.18
C THR A 133 2.52 17.31 6.60
N HIS A 134 3.70 17.86 6.39
CA HIS A 134 4.97 17.40 6.97
C HIS A 134 5.88 18.61 7.25
N ARG A 135 6.97 18.40 8.00
CA ARG A 135 7.97 19.44 8.24
C ARG A 135 9.26 19.15 7.48
N VAL A 136 9.78 20.15 6.77
CA VAL A 136 11.08 20.12 6.09
C VAL A 136 11.92 21.27 6.63
N LYS A 137 13.03 20.95 7.29
CA LYS A 137 13.92 21.96 7.92
C LYS A 137 13.15 22.94 8.83
N GLY A 138 12.17 22.43 9.58
CA GLY A 138 11.31 23.22 10.49
C GLY A 138 10.10 23.89 9.83
N ALA A 139 10.09 24.06 8.50
CA ALA A 139 8.96 24.66 7.79
C ALA A 139 7.85 23.63 7.53
N LEU A 140 6.60 24.02 7.81
CA LEU A 140 5.42 23.22 7.49
C LEU A 140 5.19 23.22 5.97
N ARG A 141 4.88 22.05 5.41
CA ARG A 141 4.61 21.85 3.98
C ARG A 141 3.38 20.98 3.80
N SER A 142 2.52 21.33 2.85
CA SER A 142 1.35 20.52 2.50
C SER A 142 1.75 19.22 1.81
N ARG A 143 0.97 18.16 2.02
CA ARG A 143 1.04 16.89 1.28
C ARG A 143 -0.10 16.72 0.28
N ILE A 144 -1.13 17.54 0.38
CA ILE A 144 -2.03 17.84 -0.74
C ILE A 144 -1.41 19.01 -1.51
N VAL A 145 -0.94 18.77 -2.73
CA VAL A 145 -0.16 19.73 -3.51
C VAL A 145 -0.91 20.16 -4.76
N ALA A 146 -0.62 21.35 -5.28
CA ALA A 146 -1.26 21.83 -6.51
C ALA A 146 -0.96 20.92 -7.70
N ALA A 147 0.32 20.58 -7.88
CA ALA A 147 0.82 19.62 -8.85
C ALA A 147 2.01 18.87 -8.24
N LEU A 148 2.27 17.65 -8.69
CA LEU A 148 3.50 16.94 -8.32
C LEU A 148 4.72 17.67 -8.89
N GLU A 149 5.80 17.74 -8.11
CA GLU A 149 7.06 18.34 -8.53
C GLU A 149 7.63 17.61 -9.77
N PRO A 150 8.29 18.30 -10.72
CA PRO A 150 8.94 17.64 -11.84
C PRO A 150 9.80 16.45 -11.44
N ALA A 151 9.78 15.40 -12.24
CA ALA A 151 10.41 14.09 -11.98
C ALA A 151 9.80 13.25 -10.84
N THR A 152 8.77 13.73 -10.13
CA THR A 152 8.04 12.89 -9.17
C THR A 152 7.32 11.75 -9.90
N VAL A 153 7.52 10.52 -9.45
CA VAL A 153 6.87 9.34 -10.01
C VAL A 153 5.40 9.29 -9.56
N VAL A 154 4.49 9.16 -10.52
CA VAL A 154 3.08 8.85 -10.26
C VAL A 154 2.96 7.35 -10.00
N THR A 155 2.85 6.97 -8.72
CA THR A 155 2.70 5.57 -8.32
C THR A 155 1.30 5.06 -8.64
N VAL A 156 0.26 5.88 -8.42
CA VAL A 156 -1.12 5.54 -8.76
C VAL A 156 -1.76 6.67 -9.55
N PRO A 157 -2.14 6.41 -10.82
CA PRO A 157 -2.86 7.37 -11.64
C PRO A 157 -4.21 7.77 -11.05
N ARG A 158 -4.61 9.03 -11.26
CA ARG A 158 -5.83 9.63 -10.70
C ARG A 158 -7.13 8.85 -10.97
N GLY A 159 -7.18 8.05 -12.03
CA GLY A 159 -8.35 7.25 -12.41
C GLY A 159 -8.62 6.07 -11.48
N LEU A 160 -7.61 5.63 -10.73
CA LEU A 160 -7.70 4.47 -9.82
C LEU A 160 -7.93 4.87 -8.36
N VAL A 161 -7.92 6.17 -8.06
CA VAL A 161 -8.05 6.70 -6.70
C VAL A 161 -9.53 6.92 -6.38
N ASP A 162 -10.00 6.29 -5.30
CA ASP A 162 -11.38 6.42 -4.83
C ASP A 162 -11.48 7.39 -3.65
N TYR A 163 -10.73 7.12 -2.58
CA TYR A 163 -10.71 7.95 -1.37
C TYR A 163 -9.32 8.48 -1.08
N VAL A 164 -9.26 9.73 -0.61
CA VAL A 164 -8.08 10.32 0.03
C VAL A 164 -8.45 10.75 1.43
N VAL A 165 -7.69 10.31 2.43
CA VAL A 165 -7.99 10.52 3.85
C VAL A 165 -6.83 11.24 4.52
N THR A 166 -7.16 12.31 5.24
CA THR A 166 -6.25 13.05 6.10
C THR A 166 -6.88 13.22 7.49
N GLU A 167 -6.15 13.82 8.42
CA GLU A 167 -6.67 14.24 9.73
C GLU A 167 -7.83 15.26 9.63
N HIS A 168 -8.08 15.86 8.46
CA HIS A 168 -9.16 16.82 8.23
C HIS A 168 -10.41 16.22 7.57
N GLY A 169 -10.39 14.93 7.22
CA GLY A 169 -11.57 14.23 6.70
C GLY A 169 -11.29 13.32 5.51
N ILE A 170 -12.34 13.08 4.73
CA ILE A 170 -12.33 12.11 3.62
C ILE A 170 -12.77 12.82 2.34
N ALA A 171 -11.91 12.80 1.32
CA ALA A 171 -12.19 13.26 -0.02
C ALA A 171 -12.58 12.06 -0.89
N ARG A 172 -13.76 12.11 -1.53
CA ARG A 172 -14.20 11.07 -2.48
C ARG A 172 -13.94 11.54 -3.90
N LEU A 173 -13.21 10.78 -4.72
CA LEU A 173 -12.75 11.24 -6.05
C LEU A 173 -13.32 10.42 -7.21
N ARG A 174 -13.76 9.18 -6.96
CA ARG A 174 -14.30 8.32 -8.01
C ARG A 174 -15.59 8.91 -8.58
N GLY A 175 -15.70 8.92 -9.92
CA GLY A 175 -16.86 9.47 -10.62
C GLY A 175 -16.95 11.00 -10.63
N LYS A 176 -16.03 11.72 -9.98
CA LYS A 176 -16.03 13.18 -9.93
C LYS A 176 -15.22 13.81 -11.06
N THR A 177 -15.70 14.96 -11.53
CA THR A 177 -15.01 15.85 -12.46
C THR A 177 -13.74 16.42 -11.82
N LEU A 178 -12.86 17.02 -12.63
CA LEU A 178 -11.66 17.68 -12.12
C LEU A 178 -12.00 18.77 -11.08
N ARG A 179 -12.97 19.63 -11.37
CA ARG A 179 -13.39 20.72 -10.46
C ARG A 179 -13.85 20.19 -9.10
N GLU A 180 -14.66 19.14 -9.10
CA GLU A 180 -15.14 18.52 -7.87
C GLU A 180 -14.00 17.84 -7.09
N ARG A 181 -13.09 17.15 -7.77
CA ARG A 181 -11.88 16.56 -7.15
C ARG A 181 -11.02 17.62 -6.47
N VAL A 182 -10.78 18.75 -7.14
CA VAL A 182 -10.07 19.89 -6.55
C VAL A 182 -10.75 20.34 -5.26
N GLY A 183 -12.08 20.54 -5.29
CA GLY A 183 -12.84 20.95 -4.12
C GLY A 183 -12.71 19.98 -2.94
N GLU A 184 -12.83 18.68 -3.21
CA GLU A 184 -12.71 17.61 -2.22
C GLU A 184 -11.32 17.55 -1.60
N LEU A 185 -10.28 17.61 -2.43
CA LEU A 185 -8.89 17.53 -1.97
C LEU A 185 -8.50 18.76 -1.14
N ILE A 186 -8.96 19.95 -1.52
CA ILE A 186 -8.76 21.17 -0.74
C ILE A 186 -9.51 21.09 0.60
N ALA A 187 -10.70 20.49 0.63
CA ALA A 187 -11.47 20.32 1.87
C ALA A 187 -10.76 19.44 2.90
N VAL A 188 -9.95 18.47 2.46
CA VAL A 188 -9.13 17.62 3.35
C VAL A 188 -7.67 18.08 3.49
N ALA A 189 -7.27 19.17 2.84
CA ALA A 189 -5.97 19.79 3.07
C ALA A 189 -5.93 20.55 4.40
N HIS A 190 -4.73 20.80 4.91
CA HIS A 190 -4.52 21.61 6.11
C HIS A 190 -5.04 23.04 5.91
N PRO A 191 -5.77 23.63 6.88
CA PRO A 191 -6.40 24.94 6.74
C PRO A 191 -5.48 26.04 6.18
N ASP A 192 -4.24 26.13 6.66
CA ASP A 192 -3.25 27.13 6.26
C ASP A 192 -2.95 27.13 4.75
N PHE A 193 -3.05 25.98 4.07
CA PHE A 193 -2.70 25.85 2.65
C PHE A 193 -3.92 25.91 1.73
N ARG A 194 -5.16 25.93 2.26
CA ARG A 194 -6.38 25.88 1.43
C ARG A 194 -6.52 27.09 0.52
N ALA A 195 -6.15 28.28 0.99
CA ALA A 195 -6.23 29.50 0.20
C ALA A 195 -5.25 29.46 -1.00
N GLU A 196 -4.00 29.06 -0.74
CA GLU A 196 -2.96 28.87 -1.76
C GLU A 196 -3.39 27.81 -2.79
N LEU A 197 -3.85 26.63 -2.34
CA LEU A 197 -4.31 25.57 -3.23
C LEU A 197 -5.46 26.00 -4.13
N ARG A 198 -6.39 26.83 -3.63
CA ARG A 198 -7.48 27.39 -4.47
C ARG A 198 -6.94 28.36 -5.52
N ALA A 199 -5.93 29.17 -5.18
CA ALA A 199 -5.31 30.07 -6.14
C ALA A 199 -4.58 29.30 -7.25
N GLU A 200 -3.81 28.29 -6.86
CA GLU A 200 -3.10 27.42 -7.80
C GLU A 200 -4.04 26.59 -8.66
N ALA A 201 -5.16 26.10 -8.12
CA ALA A 201 -6.19 25.41 -8.90
C ALA A 201 -6.74 26.28 -10.03
N ARG A 202 -7.06 27.54 -9.74
CA ARG A 202 -7.53 28.50 -10.76
C ARG A 202 -6.46 28.74 -11.83
N ARG A 203 -5.20 28.83 -11.42
CA ARG A 203 -4.05 29.07 -12.31
C ARG A 203 -3.78 27.88 -13.24
N LEU A 204 -3.80 26.66 -12.71
CA LEU A 204 -3.38 25.44 -13.41
C LEU A 204 -4.50 24.75 -14.18
N HIS A 205 -5.73 24.83 -13.66
CA HIS A 205 -6.85 24.03 -14.15
C HIS A 205 -8.04 24.88 -14.60
N HIS A 206 -8.00 26.20 -14.38
CA HIS A 206 -9.11 27.11 -14.70
C HIS A 206 -10.43 26.71 -14.03
N VAL A 207 -10.34 26.16 -12.81
CA VAL A 207 -11.46 25.72 -11.97
C VAL A 207 -11.49 26.38 -10.61
#